data_AF-A0A969H3X9-F1
#
_entry.id   AF-A0A969H3X9-F1
#
_cell.length_a   1.000
_cell.length_b   1.000
_cell.length_c   1.000
_cell.angle_alpha   90.00
_cell.angle_beta   90.00
_cell.angle_gamma   90.00
#
_symmetry.space_group_name_H-M   'P 1'
#
loop_
_entity.id
_entity.type
_entity.pdbx_description
1 polymer ?
#
loop_
_entity_poly.entity_id
_entity_poly.type
_entity_poly.pdbx_seq_one_letter_code
_entity_poly.pdbx_strand_id
1 'polypeptide(L)'
;MIDFELYFQQFFARIATGEIEIYNEISLQHEVGIYFRSHLSSDFKIQFERPVSFFGLLRTNFVKKEIDIAVFTPDHSTKYAIELKYPGNGQYPEQMFKACQDMRFLEQLHQGGFTRGFFLIVADDPLFYDRGEKLGIYNYFRRATPIHGIIPKPTGKSDEFVELEGYYSIVWQAVAASKKYALVAIP
;
A
#
# COMPACT_ATOMS: atom_id res chain seq x y z
N MET A 1 4.06 12.83 15.68
CA MET A 1 4.11 11.92 14.51
C MET A 1 2.96 10.93 14.67
N ILE A 2 2.22 10.62 13.61
CA ILE A 2 1.09 9.67 13.69
C ILE A 2 1.65 8.25 13.77
N ASP A 3 1.15 7.44 14.69
CA ASP A 3 1.45 6.01 14.78
C ASP A 3 0.49 5.21 13.88
N PHE A 4 0.76 5.21 12.57
CA PHE A 4 -0.09 4.53 11.60
C PHE A 4 -0.19 3.02 11.84
N GLU A 5 0.85 2.39 12.39
CA GLU A 5 0.81 0.95 12.67
C GLU A 5 -0.26 0.64 13.73
N LEU A 6 -0.31 1.41 14.82
CA LEU A 6 -1.36 1.28 15.83
C LEU A 6 -2.76 1.50 15.24
N TYR A 7 -2.95 2.54 14.42
CA TYR A 7 -4.26 2.82 13.81
C TYR A 7 -4.69 1.72 12.83
N PHE A 8 -3.78 1.15 12.04
CA PHE A 8 -4.11 0.02 11.18
C PHE A 8 -4.41 -1.25 11.98
N GLN A 9 -3.67 -1.53 13.05
CA GLN A 9 -3.98 -2.66 13.95
C GLN A 9 -5.39 -2.54 14.53
N GLN A 10 -5.78 -1.35 14.99
CA GLN A 10 -7.12 -1.08 15.51
C GLN A 10 -8.20 -1.18 14.42
N PHE A 11 -7.92 -0.69 13.21
CA PHE A 11 -8.82 -0.84 12.05
C PHE A 11 -9.07 -2.32 11.72
N PHE A 12 -8.02 -3.13 11.62
CA PHE A 12 -8.17 -4.56 11.32
C PHE A 12 -8.80 -5.35 12.48
N ALA A 13 -8.63 -4.92 13.73
CA ALA A 13 -9.38 -5.51 14.85
C ALA A 13 -10.90 -5.33 14.69
N ARG A 14 -11.36 -4.17 14.19
CA ARG A 14 -12.79 -3.92 13.90
C ARG A 14 -13.31 -4.74 12.73
N ILE A 15 -12.46 -5.01 11.72
CA ILE A 15 -12.80 -5.96 10.65
C ILE A 15 -12.93 -7.38 11.22
N ALA A 16 -12.02 -7.80 12.10
CA ALA A 16 -12.04 -9.13 12.70
C ALA A 16 -13.29 -9.37 13.55
N THR A 17 -13.84 -8.34 14.19
CA THR A 17 -15.11 -8.41 14.94
C THR A 17 -16.36 -8.24 14.08
N GLY A 18 -16.22 -7.97 12.79
CA GLY A 18 -17.34 -7.71 11.87
C GLY A 18 -17.98 -6.33 12.02
N GLU A 19 -17.32 -5.39 12.70
CA GLU A 19 -17.79 -4.00 12.81
C GLU A 19 -17.58 -3.22 11.51
N ILE A 20 -16.49 -3.52 10.80
CA ILE A 20 -16.15 -2.93 9.50
C ILE A 20 -16.14 -4.04 8.45
N GLU A 21 -16.83 -3.81 7.33
CA GLU A 21 -16.85 -4.75 6.21
C GLU A 21 -16.00 -4.23 5.05
N ILE A 22 -15.10 -5.08 4.54
CA ILE A 22 -14.33 -4.84 3.32
C ILE A 22 -14.43 -6.07 2.40
N TYR A 23 -14.68 -5.83 1.11
CA TYR A 23 -14.91 -6.90 0.12
C TYR A 23 -14.21 -6.65 -1.23
N ASN A 24 -13.58 -5.48 -1.40
CA ASN A 24 -12.72 -5.13 -2.54
C ASN A 24 -11.84 -3.90 -2.20
N GLU A 25 -10.99 -3.49 -3.15
CA GLU A 25 -10.06 -2.36 -2.99
C GLU A 25 -10.78 -1.03 -2.72
N ILE A 26 -11.92 -0.80 -3.35
CA ILE A 26 -12.72 0.42 -3.15
C ILE A 26 -13.26 0.49 -1.72
N SER A 27 -13.86 -0.60 -1.23
CA SER A 27 -14.35 -0.68 0.16
C SER A 27 -13.21 -0.49 1.16
N LEU A 28 -12.05 -1.11 0.92
CA LEU A 28 -10.87 -0.95 1.77
C LEU A 28 -10.42 0.52 1.84
N GLN A 29 -10.31 1.20 0.69
CA GLN A 29 -9.91 2.60 0.64
C GLN A 29 -10.89 3.49 1.41
N HIS A 30 -12.19 3.36 1.15
CA HIS A 30 -13.20 4.20 1.80
C HIS A 30 -13.24 3.98 3.31
N GLU A 31 -13.24 2.71 3.75
CA GLU A 31 -13.29 2.37 5.18
C GLU A 31 -12.03 2.85 5.93
N VAL A 32 -10.83 2.68 5.36
CA VAL A 32 -9.59 3.22 5.96
C VAL A 32 -9.67 4.73 6.09
N GLY A 33 -10.10 5.44 5.04
CA GLY A 33 -10.16 6.90 5.09
C GLY A 33 -11.25 7.43 6.03
N ILE A 34 -12.40 6.77 6.13
CA ILE A 34 -13.46 7.11 7.10
C ILE A 34 -12.96 6.85 8.53
N TYR A 35 -12.30 5.71 8.75
CA TYR A 35 -11.70 5.38 10.03
C TYR A 35 -10.68 6.45 10.46
N PHE A 36 -9.78 6.86 9.57
CA PHE A 36 -8.82 7.93 9.88
C PHE A 36 -9.47 9.29 10.11
N ARG A 37 -10.52 9.65 9.37
CA ARG A 37 -11.28 10.90 9.62
C ARG A 37 -11.91 10.95 11.02
N SER A 38 -12.28 9.80 11.58
CA SER A 38 -12.92 9.72 12.89
C SER A 38 -11.94 9.55 14.06
N HIS A 39 -10.68 9.16 13.80
CA HIS A 39 -9.72 8.79 14.84
C HIS A 39 -8.42 9.60 14.85
N LEU A 40 -8.06 10.29 13.76
CA LEU A 40 -6.90 11.17 13.73
C LEU A 40 -7.25 12.58 14.24
N SER A 41 -6.23 13.34 14.68
CA SER A 41 -6.39 14.75 15.06
C SER A 41 -7.05 15.55 13.93
N SER A 42 -7.91 16.50 14.30
CA SER A 42 -8.51 17.49 13.39
C SER A 42 -7.48 18.37 12.67
N ASP A 43 -6.22 18.37 13.12
CA ASP A 43 -5.11 19.06 12.45
C ASP A 43 -4.74 18.42 11.11
N PHE A 44 -5.19 17.19 10.83
CA PHE A 44 -4.95 16.51 9.57
C PHE A 44 -6.18 16.52 8.66
N LYS A 45 -5.94 16.77 7.38
CA LYS A 45 -6.87 16.53 6.28
C LYS A 45 -6.63 15.12 5.75
N ILE A 46 -7.71 14.34 5.62
CA ILE A 46 -7.71 13.00 5.02
C ILE A 46 -8.52 13.06 3.72
N GLN A 47 -7.85 12.85 2.59
CA GLN A 47 -8.44 13.02 1.26
C GLN A 47 -8.06 11.87 0.35
N PHE A 48 -9.02 11.45 -0.48
CA PHE A 48 -8.89 10.33 -1.41
C PHE A 48 -8.49 10.82 -2.80
N GLU A 49 -7.82 9.94 -3.56
CA GLU A 49 -7.52 10.13 -4.99
C GLU A 49 -6.95 11.54 -5.25
N ARG A 50 -5.91 11.90 -4.47
CA ARG A 50 -5.34 13.24 -4.54
C ARG A 50 -4.20 13.30 -5.53
N PRO A 51 -4.21 14.25 -6.47
CA PRO A 51 -3.16 14.30 -7.46
C PRO A 51 -1.87 14.83 -6.84
N VAL A 52 -0.73 14.30 -7.25
CA VAL A 52 0.58 14.79 -6.79
C VAL A 52 0.79 16.28 -7.05
N SER A 53 0.15 16.81 -8.11
CA SER A 53 0.18 18.24 -8.44
C SER A 53 -0.51 19.14 -7.41
N PHE A 54 -1.42 18.60 -6.59
CA PHE A 54 -2.00 19.33 -5.46
C PHE A 54 -0.92 19.75 -4.44
N PHE A 55 0.15 18.94 -4.32
CA PHE A 55 1.29 19.20 -3.44
C PHE A 55 2.44 19.93 -4.14
N GLY A 56 2.20 20.49 -5.34
CA GLY A 56 3.21 21.20 -6.12
C GLY A 56 4.20 20.29 -6.86
N LEU A 57 3.93 18.99 -6.94
CA LEU A 57 4.82 18.01 -7.58
C LEU A 57 4.53 17.88 -9.08
N LEU A 58 5.59 17.76 -9.88
CA LEU A 58 5.49 17.61 -11.33
C LEU A 58 5.10 16.17 -11.69
N ARG A 59 3.91 16.01 -12.28
CA ARG A 59 3.32 14.70 -12.64
C ARG A 59 4.21 13.81 -13.51
N THR A 60 5.11 14.39 -14.30
CA THR A 60 6.02 13.66 -15.20
C THR A 60 7.10 12.86 -14.47
N ASN A 61 7.33 13.15 -13.20
CA ASN A 61 8.39 12.51 -12.42
C ASN A 61 7.91 11.24 -11.70
N PHE A 62 6.62 10.90 -11.81
CA PHE A 62 5.99 9.85 -11.02
C PHE A 62 5.43 8.74 -11.90
N VAL A 63 5.52 7.50 -11.41
CA VAL A 63 4.93 6.32 -12.07
C VAL A 63 3.39 6.31 -11.97
N LYS A 64 2.84 6.94 -10.93
CA LYS A 64 1.41 7.20 -10.73
C LYS A 64 1.15 8.70 -10.54
N LYS A 65 -0.10 9.13 -10.65
CA LYS A 65 -0.47 10.56 -10.59
C LYS A 65 -1.39 10.91 -9.43
N GLU A 66 -2.14 9.93 -8.93
CA GLU A 66 -3.12 10.06 -7.87
C GLU A 66 -2.66 9.20 -6.69
N ILE A 67 -2.80 9.74 -5.48
CA ILE A 67 -2.51 9.09 -4.21
C ILE A 67 -3.82 8.54 -3.67
N ASP A 68 -3.87 7.27 -3.31
CA ASP A 68 -5.12 6.62 -2.89
C ASP A 68 -5.69 7.32 -1.64
N ILE A 69 -4.87 7.52 -0.61
CA ILE A 69 -5.20 8.34 0.57
C ILE A 69 -4.02 9.24 0.94
N ALA A 70 -4.26 10.55 0.95
CA ALA A 70 -3.34 11.55 1.47
C ALA A 70 -3.77 12.04 2.86
N VAL A 71 -2.84 12.05 3.81
CA VAL A 71 -3.04 12.57 5.18
C VAL A 71 -2.05 13.71 5.41
N PHE A 72 -2.52 14.94 5.59
CA PHE A 72 -1.63 16.10 5.62
C PHE A 72 -2.16 17.26 6.46
N THR A 73 -1.26 18.09 6.98
CA THR A 73 -1.62 19.34 7.66
C THR A 73 -2.04 20.42 6.66
N PRO A 74 -2.94 21.36 6.99
CA PRO A 74 -3.40 22.39 6.05
C PRO A 74 -2.31 23.22 5.37
N ASP A 75 -1.17 23.41 6.04
CA ASP A 75 0.02 24.13 5.56
C ASP A 75 0.99 23.23 4.74
N HIS A 76 0.67 21.94 4.61
CA HIS A 76 1.46 20.92 3.92
C HIS A 76 2.85 20.66 4.53
N SER A 77 3.11 21.12 5.76
CA SER A 77 4.38 20.88 6.46
C SER A 77 4.58 19.40 6.81
N THR A 78 3.48 18.69 7.08
CA THR A 78 3.47 17.23 7.26
C THR A 78 2.54 16.60 6.22
N LYS A 79 3.04 15.58 5.51
CA LYS A 79 2.30 14.88 4.46
C LYS A 79 2.61 13.39 4.50
N TYR A 80 1.60 12.55 4.59
CA TYR A 80 1.71 11.11 4.46
C TYR A 80 0.90 10.64 3.26
N ALA A 81 1.38 9.59 2.61
CA ALA A 81 0.70 8.93 1.52
C ALA A 81 0.46 7.47 1.88
N ILE A 82 -0.70 6.95 1.54
CA ILE A 82 -1.05 5.55 1.72
C ILE A 82 -1.53 5.02 0.38
N GLU A 83 -0.93 3.93 -0.07
CA GLU A 83 -1.34 3.18 -1.25
C GLU A 83 -1.91 1.83 -0.83
N LEU A 84 -2.97 1.41 -1.49
CA LEU A 84 -3.81 0.30 -1.07
C LEU A 84 -3.93 -0.74 -2.18
N LYS A 85 -3.85 -2.00 -1.80
CA LYS A 85 -4.14 -3.13 -2.69
C LYS A 85 -5.09 -4.11 -2.02
N TYR A 86 -6.13 -4.51 -2.75
CA TYR A 86 -6.94 -5.66 -2.40
C TYR A 86 -7.09 -6.55 -3.63
N PRO A 87 -6.04 -7.34 -3.95
CA PRO A 87 -6.03 -8.11 -5.18
C PRO A 87 -7.11 -9.19 -5.20
N GLY A 88 -7.72 -9.36 -6.37
CA GLY A 88 -8.73 -10.38 -6.63
C GLY A 88 -8.12 -11.70 -7.14
N ASN A 89 -8.98 -12.63 -7.53
CA ASN A 89 -8.56 -13.93 -8.05
C ASN A 89 -7.94 -13.82 -9.45
N GLY A 90 -6.85 -14.55 -9.69
CA GLY A 90 -6.15 -14.60 -10.98
C GLY A 90 -5.05 -13.55 -11.14
N GLN A 91 -4.23 -13.66 -12.20
CA GLN A 91 -3.14 -12.71 -12.51
C GLN A 91 -2.23 -12.38 -11.30
N TYR A 92 -1.97 -13.37 -10.44
CA TYR A 92 -1.24 -13.15 -9.18
C TYR A 92 0.12 -12.48 -9.38
N PRO A 93 0.98 -12.93 -10.31
CA PRO A 93 2.25 -12.26 -10.55
C PRO A 93 2.08 -10.79 -10.96
N GLU A 94 1.13 -10.48 -11.84
CA GLU A 94 0.89 -9.13 -12.35
C GLU A 94 0.35 -8.21 -11.26
N GLN A 95 -0.49 -8.73 -10.37
CA GLN A 95 -0.99 -7.99 -9.22
C GLN A 95 0.12 -7.72 -8.19
N MET A 96 1.00 -8.70 -7.95
CA MET A 96 2.21 -8.51 -7.12
C MET A 96 3.18 -7.50 -7.74
N PHE A 97 3.28 -7.46 -9.07
CA PHE A 97 4.09 -6.47 -9.77
C PHE A 97 3.53 -5.06 -9.64
N LYS A 98 2.20 -4.89 -9.75
CA LYS A 98 1.52 -3.61 -9.49
C LYS A 98 1.73 -3.13 -8.05
N ALA A 99 1.72 -4.04 -7.07
CA ALA A 99 2.08 -3.69 -5.69
C ALA A 99 3.51 -3.11 -5.59
N CYS A 100 4.46 -3.63 -6.36
CA CYS A 100 5.81 -3.05 -6.43
C CYS A 100 5.79 -1.65 -7.06
N GLN A 101 4.94 -1.40 -8.07
CA GLN A 101 4.74 -0.06 -8.67
C GLN A 101 4.19 0.95 -7.64
N ASP A 102 3.24 0.52 -6.80
CA ASP A 102 2.69 1.37 -5.73
C ASP A 102 3.77 1.71 -4.69
N MET A 103 4.62 0.75 -4.33
CA MET A 103 5.76 1.00 -3.44
C MET A 103 6.76 1.99 -4.06
N ARG A 104 7.06 1.87 -5.36
CA ARG A 104 7.92 2.84 -6.05
C ARG A 104 7.31 4.23 -6.08
N PHE A 105 5.99 4.32 -6.28
CA PHE A 105 5.31 5.60 -6.23
C PHE A 105 5.47 6.27 -4.86
N LEU A 106 5.40 5.50 -3.77
CA LEU A 106 5.63 6.01 -2.42
C LEU A 106 7.08 6.49 -2.20
N GLU A 107 8.09 5.80 -2.74
CA GLU A 107 9.48 6.29 -2.72
C GLU A 107 9.60 7.65 -3.43
N GLN A 108 8.97 7.79 -4.60
CA GLN A 108 8.99 9.05 -5.35
C GLN A 108 8.28 10.18 -4.58
N LEU A 109 7.20 9.87 -3.85
CA LEU A 109 6.52 10.85 -3.00
C LEU A 109 7.41 11.30 -1.84
N HIS A 110 8.13 10.38 -1.21
CA HIS A 110 9.10 10.73 -0.18
C HIS A 110 10.22 11.62 -0.72
N GLN A 111 10.81 11.27 -1.87
CA GLN A 111 11.77 12.11 -2.58
C GLN A 111 11.19 13.50 -2.93
N GLY A 112 9.88 13.57 -3.16
CA GLY A 112 9.11 14.81 -3.34
C GLY A 112 8.77 15.57 -2.06
N GLY A 113 9.25 15.14 -0.89
CA GLY A 113 9.05 15.84 0.39
C GLY A 113 7.80 15.40 1.17
N PHE A 114 7.26 14.20 0.90
CA PHE A 114 6.35 13.54 1.84
C PHE A 114 7.13 13.04 3.06
N THR A 115 6.51 13.14 4.23
CA THR A 115 7.07 12.73 5.52
C THR A 115 7.28 11.23 5.59
N ARG A 116 6.32 10.44 5.07
CA ARG A 116 6.39 8.98 5.00
C ARG A 116 5.30 8.42 4.07
N GLY A 117 5.59 7.29 3.43
CA GLY A 117 4.61 6.48 2.69
C GLY A 117 4.22 5.21 3.45
N PHE A 118 3.02 4.68 3.18
CA PHE A 118 2.58 3.38 3.67
C PHE A 118 1.94 2.58 2.54
N PHE A 119 2.44 1.40 2.28
CA PHE A 119 1.80 0.44 1.39
C PHE A 119 1.02 -0.58 2.22
N LEU A 120 -0.29 -0.68 1.99
CA LEU A 120 -1.17 -1.65 2.63
C LEU A 120 -1.73 -2.59 1.59
N ILE A 121 -1.55 -3.90 1.80
CA ILE A 121 -2.15 -4.94 0.97
C ILE A 121 -3.02 -5.87 1.82
N VAL A 122 -4.22 -6.18 1.35
CA VAL A 122 -5.17 -7.11 1.99
C VAL A 122 -5.50 -8.23 1.01
N ALA A 123 -5.38 -9.48 1.41
CA ALA A 123 -5.66 -10.63 0.55
C ALA A 123 -6.49 -11.70 1.24
N ASP A 124 -7.48 -12.22 0.52
CA ASP A 124 -8.26 -13.39 0.92
C ASP A 124 -7.72 -14.69 0.32
N ASP A 125 -7.11 -14.61 -0.86
CA ASP A 125 -6.61 -15.79 -1.57
C ASP A 125 -5.23 -16.19 -1.01
N PRO A 126 -5.07 -17.43 -0.50
CA PRO A 126 -3.79 -17.92 0.01
C PRO A 126 -2.67 -17.91 -1.03
N LEU A 127 -2.97 -17.86 -2.33
CA LEU A 127 -1.93 -17.71 -3.36
C LEU A 127 -1.14 -16.39 -3.25
N PHE A 128 -1.58 -15.40 -2.47
CA PHE A 128 -0.75 -14.22 -2.18
C PHE A 128 0.27 -14.45 -1.05
N TYR A 129 -0.01 -15.36 -0.11
CA TYR A 129 0.76 -15.46 1.14
C TYR A 129 1.23 -16.88 1.52
N ASP A 130 0.79 -17.91 0.82
CA ASP A 130 1.14 -19.30 1.11
C ASP A 130 2.49 -19.71 0.51
N ARG A 131 3.25 -20.52 1.24
CA ARG A 131 4.67 -20.82 1.03
C ARG A 131 4.95 -21.90 -0.04
N GLY A 132 4.03 -22.10 -0.98
CA GLY A 132 4.21 -23.02 -2.09
C GLY A 132 5.49 -22.74 -2.92
N GLU A 133 5.89 -23.68 -3.76
CA GLU A 133 7.21 -23.73 -4.44
C GLU A 133 7.45 -22.70 -5.56
N LYS A 134 6.55 -21.72 -5.76
CA LYS A 134 6.71 -20.76 -6.86
C LYS A 134 7.88 -19.80 -6.59
N LEU A 135 8.80 -19.69 -7.56
CA LEU A 135 9.95 -18.78 -7.56
C LEU A 135 9.62 -17.43 -8.21
N GLY A 136 10.55 -16.48 -8.14
CA GLY A 136 10.41 -15.14 -8.73
C GLY A 136 9.64 -14.20 -7.80
N ILE A 137 8.72 -13.41 -8.37
CA ILE A 137 7.98 -12.37 -7.63
C ILE A 137 7.22 -12.90 -6.41
N TYR A 138 6.82 -14.17 -6.45
CA TYR A 138 6.17 -14.87 -5.34
C TYR A 138 7.03 -14.93 -4.06
N ASN A 139 8.37 -14.98 -4.17
CA ASN A 139 9.27 -15.07 -3.01
C ASN A 139 9.18 -13.83 -2.11
N TYR A 140 8.98 -12.67 -2.72
CA TYR A 140 8.81 -11.41 -2.02
C TYR A 140 7.59 -11.40 -1.11
N PHE A 141 6.45 -11.85 -1.64
CA PHE A 141 5.19 -11.81 -0.92
C PHE A 141 5.00 -12.99 0.03
N ARG A 142 5.54 -14.18 -0.27
CA ARG A 142 5.24 -15.40 0.50
C ARG A 142 6.30 -15.78 1.53
N ARG A 143 7.52 -15.25 1.41
CA ARG A 143 8.67 -15.68 2.23
C ARG A 143 9.34 -14.55 3.00
N ALA A 144 8.73 -13.36 3.03
CA ALA A 144 9.30 -12.15 3.62
C ALA A 144 10.69 -11.79 3.06
N THR A 145 11.01 -12.27 1.85
CA THR A 145 12.22 -11.87 1.12
C THR A 145 12.09 -10.38 0.83
N PRO A 146 13.08 -9.54 1.18
CA PRO A 146 13.01 -8.12 0.89
C PRO A 146 12.82 -7.87 -0.62
N ILE A 147 11.86 -7.01 -0.95
CA ILE A 147 11.67 -6.41 -2.27
C ILE A 147 12.66 -5.27 -2.39
N HIS A 148 13.53 -5.34 -3.38
CA HIS A 148 14.56 -4.34 -3.64
C HIS A 148 15.10 -4.47 -5.07
N GLY A 149 15.67 -3.38 -5.59
CA GLY A 149 16.36 -3.35 -6.88
C GLY A 149 15.39 -3.48 -8.05
N ILE A 150 15.87 -4.06 -9.15
CA ILE A 150 15.09 -4.23 -10.37
C ILE A 150 14.18 -5.45 -10.23
N ILE A 151 12.87 -5.18 -10.21
CA ILE A 151 11.81 -6.20 -10.31
C ILE A 151 11.30 -6.17 -11.76
N PRO A 152 11.58 -7.18 -12.59
CA PRO A 152 11.04 -7.26 -13.94
C PRO A 152 9.57 -7.65 -13.90
N LYS A 153 8.81 -7.21 -14.91
CA LYS A 153 7.44 -7.68 -15.11
C LYS A 153 7.42 -9.21 -15.26
N PRO A 154 6.56 -9.92 -14.53
CA PRO A 154 6.68 -11.38 -14.41
C PRO A 154 6.15 -12.15 -15.63
N THR A 155 5.35 -11.53 -16.49
CA THR A 155 4.70 -12.18 -17.63
C THR A 155 4.59 -11.23 -18.84
N GLY A 156 4.44 -11.83 -20.03
CA GLY A 156 4.40 -11.12 -21.30
C GLY A 156 5.79 -10.81 -21.88
N LYS A 157 5.83 -10.35 -23.13
CA LYS A 157 7.06 -9.84 -23.77
C LYS A 157 7.13 -8.34 -23.51
N SER A 158 7.78 -7.95 -22.42
CA SER A 158 7.92 -6.55 -22.04
C SER A 158 9.20 -6.36 -21.25
N ASP A 159 9.97 -5.35 -21.62
CA ASP A 159 11.16 -4.91 -20.86
C ASP A 159 10.77 -3.97 -19.71
N GLU A 160 9.49 -3.97 -19.31
CA GLU A 160 8.99 -3.17 -18.19
C GLU A 160 9.52 -3.73 -16.87
N PHE A 161 10.02 -2.84 -16.02
CA PHE A 161 10.49 -3.16 -14.68
C PHE A 161 10.12 -2.03 -13.71
N VAL A 162 10.16 -2.36 -12.43
CA VAL A 162 10.16 -1.41 -11.33
C VAL A 162 11.52 -1.47 -10.68
N GLU A 163 12.10 -0.32 -10.35
CA GLU A 163 13.32 -0.25 -9.53
C GLU A 163 12.95 0.34 -8.18
N LEU A 164 13.25 -0.39 -7.09
CA LEU A 164 13.08 0.09 -5.72
C LEU A 164 14.44 0.35 -5.08
N GLU A 165 14.60 1.51 -4.48
CA GLU A 165 15.85 1.92 -3.81
C GLU A 165 15.95 1.33 -2.40
N GLY A 166 14.81 1.21 -1.70
CA GLY A 166 14.73 0.63 -0.36
C GLY A 166 14.61 -0.89 -0.34
N TYR A 167 14.58 -1.44 0.87
CA TYR A 167 14.45 -2.87 1.14
C TYR A 167 13.20 -3.10 1.99
N TYR A 168 12.22 -3.79 1.44
CA TYR A 168 10.90 -3.90 2.06
C TYR A 168 10.42 -5.33 2.13
N SER A 169 10.07 -5.82 3.31
CA SER A 169 9.52 -7.19 3.47
C SER A 169 8.01 -7.15 3.65
N ILE A 170 7.31 -8.02 2.92
CA ILE A 170 5.88 -8.26 3.11
C ILE A 170 5.72 -9.29 4.22
N VAL A 171 5.19 -8.85 5.36
CA VAL A 171 4.90 -9.71 6.52
C VAL A 171 3.39 -9.74 6.73
N TRP A 172 2.79 -10.88 6.40
CA TRP A 172 1.35 -11.07 6.50
C TRP A 172 0.89 -11.29 7.94
N GLN A 173 -0.11 -10.52 8.35
CA GLN A 173 -0.81 -10.59 9.63
C GLN A 173 -2.23 -11.11 9.38
N ALA A 174 -2.72 -11.96 10.28
CA ALA A 174 -4.07 -12.52 10.18
C ALA A 174 -5.12 -11.49 10.64
N VAL A 175 -6.19 -11.34 9.88
CA VAL A 175 -7.40 -10.59 10.27
C VAL A 175 -8.51 -11.56 10.68
N ALA A 176 -8.77 -12.54 9.82
CA ALA A 176 -9.77 -13.59 10.00
C ALA A 176 -9.24 -14.90 9.38
N ALA A 177 -10.04 -15.98 9.40
CA ALA A 177 -9.61 -17.30 8.96
C ALA A 177 -8.96 -17.34 7.56
N SER A 178 -9.50 -16.58 6.59
CA SER A 178 -9.00 -16.51 5.22
C SER A 178 -8.41 -15.15 4.83
N LYS A 179 -8.56 -14.12 5.66
CA LYS A 179 -8.16 -12.74 5.33
C LYS A 179 -6.87 -12.35 6.05
N LYS A 180 -5.89 -11.86 5.29
CA LYS A 180 -4.63 -11.34 5.82
C LYS A 180 -4.34 -9.95 5.28
N TYR A 181 -3.52 -9.20 6.01
CA TYR A 181 -2.97 -7.93 5.53
C TYR A 181 -1.46 -7.87 5.74
N ALA A 182 -0.79 -7.00 5.01
CA ALA A 182 0.56 -6.58 5.31
C ALA A 182 0.65 -5.06 5.20
N LEU A 183 1.30 -4.43 6.16
CA LEU A 183 1.59 -3.00 6.17
C LEU A 183 3.09 -2.80 6.04
N VAL A 184 3.50 -2.02 5.05
CA VAL A 184 4.90 -1.67 4.81
C VAL A 184 5.04 -0.15 4.90
N ALA A 185 5.89 0.30 5.81
CA ALA A 185 6.25 1.70 5.89
C ALA A 185 7.41 2.00 4.94
N ILE A 186 7.24 3.01 4.09
CA ILE A 186 8.23 3.47 3.11
C ILE A 186 8.74 4.83 3.62
N PRO A 187 10.06 4.96 3.89
CA PRO A 187 10.65 6.21 4.35
C PRO A 187 10.19 7.37 3.50
#